data_AF-A0A0F8YPZ6-F1
#
_entry.id   AF-A0A0F8YPZ6-F1
#
_cell.length_a   1.000
_cell.length_b   1.000
_cell.length_c   1.000
_cell.angle_alpha   90.00
_cell.angle_beta   90.00
_cell.angle_gamma   90.00
#
_symmetry.space_group_name_H-M   'P 1'
#
loop_
_entity.id
_entity.type
_entity.pdbx_description
1 polymer ?
#
loop_
_entity_poly.entity_id
_entity_poly.type
_entity_poly.pdbx_seq_one_letter_code
_entity_poly.pdbx_strand_id
1 'polypeptide(L)'
;MRKAFDNQTRFDCRPVFDVRLNLDCRDEIVPILKALQHIYSQPKLRDRILRAVARDVNRTSNAKRGRQGMDYWQILVLAAVRLGCNLDYDKLQDLAEQHRALRQIMGIGDWGQQTTFEWRRIRDNVTLIRQETIQLINQLIVAEGHQLVPEAPDTVRADSFVVETNIHYPTESSLIRDGLRKVLELSVALAAVVGMSGWRQHKHLYKKAKALARRIDRIASRKGSGYQERLKGPYRELLGLVETITAGAEKLRKNRAEFHGHGRRGPRLGRPTQSLPGKNPARFGH
;
A
#
# COMPACT_ATOMS: atom_id res chain seq x y z
N MET A 1 -0.39 28.18 -8.54
CA MET A 1 -0.66 28.13 -9.98
C MET A 1 -0.27 26.77 -10.54
N ARG A 2 -1.16 26.12 -11.31
CA ARG A 2 -0.91 24.81 -11.94
C ARG A 2 -1.43 24.84 -13.37
N LYS A 3 -0.74 24.16 -14.30
CA LYS A 3 -1.13 24.04 -15.71
C LYS A 3 -1.33 22.58 -16.09
N ALA A 4 -2.00 22.35 -17.22
CA ALA A 4 -2.22 21.00 -17.75
C ALA A 4 -0.89 20.34 -18.14
N PHE A 5 -0.12 21.03 -18.98
CA PHE A 5 1.26 20.74 -19.35
C PHE A 5 1.82 22.00 -20.03
N ASP A 6 3.12 22.03 -20.29
CA ASP A 6 3.71 23.11 -21.09
C ASP A 6 3.44 22.87 -22.58
N ASN A 7 2.78 23.83 -23.25
CA ASN A 7 2.54 23.77 -24.70
C ASN A 7 3.78 24.19 -25.50
N GLN A 8 4.78 24.81 -24.87
CA GLN A 8 6.01 25.19 -25.55
C GLN A 8 6.98 24.01 -25.57
N THR A 9 7.27 23.51 -26.78
CA THR A 9 8.39 22.59 -27.01
C THR A 9 9.69 23.31 -26.65
N ARG A 10 10.37 22.82 -25.62
CA ARG A 10 11.70 23.30 -25.25
C ARG A 10 12.70 22.75 -26.28
N PHE A 11 13.70 23.56 -26.64
CA PHE A 11 14.72 23.16 -27.62
C PHE A 11 15.56 21.95 -27.17
N ASP A 12 15.63 21.71 -25.86
CA ASP A 12 16.35 20.60 -25.22
C ASP A 12 15.46 19.37 -24.93
N CYS A 13 14.18 19.42 -25.33
CA CYS A 13 13.24 18.31 -25.22
C CYS A 13 12.88 17.77 -26.60
N ARG A 14 12.87 16.45 -26.74
CA ARG A 14 12.08 15.84 -27.81
C ARG A 14 10.59 16.00 -27.49
N PRO A 15 9.72 16.21 -28.48
CA PRO A 15 8.28 16.12 -28.27
C PRO A 15 7.93 14.76 -27.63
N VAL A 16 6.95 14.74 -26.74
CA VAL A 16 6.59 13.52 -25.97
C VAL A 16 6.25 12.34 -26.90
N PHE A 17 5.66 12.61 -28.08
CA PHE A 17 5.34 11.58 -29.07
C PHE A 17 6.56 11.00 -29.81
N ASP A 18 7.71 11.67 -29.79
CA ASP A 18 8.97 11.27 -30.48
C ASP A 18 10.02 10.68 -29.53
N VAL A 19 9.66 10.45 -28.27
CA VAL A 19 10.59 9.85 -27.29
C VAL A 19 10.91 8.42 -27.71
N ARG A 20 12.19 8.11 -27.87
CA ARG A 20 12.64 6.77 -28.25
C ARG A 20 12.60 5.85 -27.04
N LEU A 21 11.85 4.75 -27.16
CA LEU A 21 11.78 3.69 -26.16
C LEU A 21 12.45 2.43 -26.72
N ASN A 22 13.21 1.74 -25.88
CA ASN A 22 13.79 0.45 -26.23
C ASN A 22 12.74 -0.65 -26.05
N LEU A 23 12.12 -1.10 -27.15
CA LEU A 23 11.06 -2.11 -27.12
C LEU A 23 11.59 -3.54 -26.83
N ASP A 24 12.90 -3.77 -26.94
CA ASP A 24 13.52 -5.06 -26.59
C ASP A 24 13.74 -5.20 -25.08
N CYS A 25 13.57 -4.12 -24.32
CA CYS A 25 13.68 -4.13 -22.87
C CYS A 25 12.41 -4.74 -22.25
N ARG A 26 12.63 -5.71 -21.34
CA ARG A 26 11.56 -6.43 -20.63
C ARG A 26 11.01 -5.70 -19.40
N ASP A 27 11.60 -4.55 -19.08
CA ASP A 27 11.20 -3.75 -17.92
C ASP A 27 9.77 -3.23 -18.10
N GLU A 28 8.94 -3.38 -17.08
CA GLU A 28 7.55 -2.93 -17.07
C GLU A 28 7.39 -1.41 -17.31
N ILE A 29 8.43 -0.60 -17.10
CA ILE A 29 8.38 0.84 -17.37
C ILE A 29 8.16 1.15 -18.85
N VAL A 30 8.70 0.34 -19.76
CA VAL A 30 8.66 0.59 -21.21
C VAL A 30 7.23 0.60 -21.77
N PRO A 31 6.40 -0.43 -21.55
CA PRO A 31 5.01 -0.41 -22.01
C PRO A 31 4.20 0.72 -21.36
N ILE A 32 4.47 1.09 -20.10
CA ILE A 32 3.81 2.22 -19.43
C ILE A 32 4.16 3.54 -20.12
N LEU A 33 5.44 3.79 -20.38
CA LEU A 33 5.88 4.99 -21.11
C LEU A 33 5.30 5.01 -22.52
N LYS A 34 5.20 3.85 -23.20
CA LYS A 34 4.59 3.77 -24.53
C LYS A 34 3.09 4.10 -24.50
N ALA A 35 2.36 3.61 -23.50
CA ALA A 35 0.95 3.96 -23.31
C ALA A 35 0.79 5.46 -23.03
N LEU A 36 1.66 6.05 -22.20
CA LEU A 36 1.66 7.50 -21.94
C LEU A 36 1.96 8.33 -23.19
N GLN A 37 2.88 7.88 -24.06
CA GLN A 37 3.10 8.52 -25.38
C GLN A 37 1.83 8.50 -26.23
N HIS A 38 1.14 7.37 -26.28
CA HIS A 38 -0.11 7.23 -27.02
C HIS A 38 -1.17 8.19 -26.48
N ILE A 39 -1.39 8.18 -25.16
CA ILE A 39 -2.34 9.08 -24.50
C ILE A 39 -2.02 10.54 -24.82
N TYR A 40 -0.74 10.93 -24.76
CA TYR A 40 -0.33 12.31 -25.07
C TYR A 40 -0.68 12.71 -26.50
N SER A 41 -0.56 11.77 -27.43
CA SER A 41 -0.84 11.94 -28.86
C SER A 41 -2.34 12.00 -29.18
N GLN A 42 -3.21 11.71 -28.22
CA GLN A 42 -4.68 11.75 -28.36
C GLN A 42 -5.27 12.95 -27.57
N PRO A 43 -5.44 14.15 -28.16
CA PRO A 43 -5.80 15.35 -27.41
C PRO A 43 -7.11 15.22 -26.64
N LYS A 44 -8.14 14.64 -27.26
CA LYS A 44 -9.47 14.46 -26.63
C LYS A 44 -9.38 13.58 -25.37
N LEU A 45 -8.65 12.47 -25.47
CA LEU A 45 -8.44 11.52 -24.37
C LEU A 45 -7.59 12.16 -23.27
N ARG A 46 -6.43 12.71 -23.64
CA ARG A 46 -5.51 13.42 -22.74
C ARG A 46 -6.23 14.50 -21.95
N ASP A 47 -6.95 15.39 -22.62
CA ASP A 47 -7.60 16.53 -21.97
C ASP A 47 -8.74 16.08 -21.05
N ARG A 48 -9.43 14.97 -21.38
CA ARG A 48 -10.42 14.36 -20.49
C ARG A 48 -9.76 13.81 -19.22
N ILE A 49 -8.64 13.08 -19.34
CA ILE A 49 -7.88 12.55 -18.22
C ILE A 49 -7.32 13.68 -17.35
N LEU A 50 -6.66 14.68 -17.96
CA LEU A 50 -6.09 15.80 -17.24
C LEU A 50 -7.14 16.65 -16.53
N ARG A 51 -8.34 16.80 -17.09
CA ARG A 51 -9.46 17.43 -16.39
C ARG A 51 -9.89 16.66 -15.15
N ALA A 52 -9.89 15.33 -15.19
CA ALA A 52 -10.20 14.52 -14.02
C ALA A 52 -9.12 14.68 -12.93
N VAL A 53 -7.85 14.58 -13.29
CA VAL A 53 -6.72 14.84 -12.38
C VAL A 53 -6.77 16.25 -11.80
N ALA A 54 -7.05 17.26 -12.62
CA ALA A 54 -7.15 18.65 -12.17
C ALA A 54 -8.29 18.86 -11.15
N ARG A 55 -9.43 18.18 -11.29
CA ARG A 55 -10.54 18.27 -10.33
C ARG A 55 -10.14 17.76 -8.94
N ASP A 56 -9.35 16.69 -8.89
CA ASP A 56 -8.88 16.12 -7.64
C ASP A 56 -7.80 16.99 -6.99
N VAL A 57 -6.82 17.39 -7.78
CA VAL A 57 -5.68 18.17 -7.31
C VAL A 57 -6.09 19.58 -6.84
N ASN A 58 -7.08 20.20 -7.49
CA ASN A 58 -7.54 21.56 -7.18
C ASN A 58 -8.75 21.60 -6.24
N ARG A 59 -9.12 20.51 -5.56
CA ARG A 59 -10.36 20.44 -4.77
C ARG A 59 -10.54 21.60 -3.78
N THR A 60 -9.46 21.98 -3.11
CA THR A 60 -9.44 23.05 -2.09
C THR A 60 -8.60 24.25 -2.52
N SER A 61 -8.09 24.26 -3.76
CA SER A 61 -7.12 25.24 -4.22
C SER A 61 -7.45 25.75 -5.62
N ASN A 62 -7.22 27.04 -5.87
CA ASN A 62 -7.48 27.63 -7.17
C ASN A 62 -6.26 27.43 -8.09
N ALA A 63 -6.45 26.80 -9.25
CA ALA A 63 -5.40 26.58 -10.25
C ALA A 63 -4.71 27.88 -10.71
N LYS A 64 -5.39 29.03 -10.66
CA LYS A 64 -4.89 30.33 -11.12
C LYS A 64 -4.23 31.18 -10.02
N ARG A 65 -4.22 30.73 -8.76
CA ARG A 65 -3.66 31.50 -7.62
C ARG A 65 -2.59 30.69 -6.86
N GLY A 66 -1.70 31.37 -6.13
CA GLY A 66 -0.65 30.77 -5.30
C GLY A 66 0.62 30.30 -6.04
N ARG A 67 1.58 29.71 -5.31
CA ARG A 67 2.89 29.24 -5.83
C ARG A 67 2.76 28.19 -6.95
N GLN A 68 3.74 28.13 -7.84
CA GLN A 68 3.75 27.17 -8.96
C GLN A 68 3.86 25.74 -8.44
N GLY A 69 2.83 24.93 -8.70
CA GLY A 69 2.77 23.51 -8.37
C GLY A 69 3.33 22.63 -9.48
N MET A 70 3.29 21.31 -9.27
CA MET A 70 3.57 20.33 -10.33
C MET A 70 2.43 20.33 -11.37
N ASP A 71 2.79 20.12 -12.65
CA ASP A 71 1.83 20.11 -13.76
C ASP A 71 0.96 18.84 -13.72
N TYR A 72 -0.29 18.92 -14.21
CA TYR A 72 -1.21 17.76 -14.16
C TYR A 72 -0.68 16.57 -14.97
N TRP A 73 0.02 16.84 -16.08
CA TRP A 73 0.69 15.80 -16.86
C TRP A 73 1.82 15.10 -16.09
N GLN A 74 2.67 15.86 -15.40
CA GLN A 74 3.73 15.28 -14.57
C GLN A 74 3.14 14.41 -13.45
N ILE A 75 2.06 14.86 -12.82
CA ILE A 75 1.36 14.09 -11.77
C ILE A 75 0.79 12.79 -12.35
N LEU A 76 0.17 12.83 -13.53
CA LEU A 76 -0.36 11.64 -14.21
C LEU A 76 0.76 10.65 -14.54
N VAL A 77 1.86 11.11 -15.13
CA VAL A 77 3.00 10.27 -15.52
C VAL A 77 3.62 9.59 -14.29
N LEU A 78 3.87 10.36 -13.21
CA LEU A 78 4.43 9.81 -11.97
C LEU A 78 3.47 8.83 -11.30
N ALA A 79 2.16 9.10 -11.29
CA ALA A 79 1.16 8.19 -10.76
C ALA A 79 1.09 6.89 -11.57
N ALA A 80 1.15 6.97 -12.91
CA ALA A 80 1.11 5.83 -13.80
C ALA A 80 2.36 4.95 -13.63
N VAL A 81 3.56 5.53 -13.61
CA VAL A 81 4.81 4.79 -13.38
C VAL A 81 4.84 4.18 -11.99
N ARG A 82 4.42 4.92 -10.95
CA ARG A 82 4.34 4.38 -9.59
C ARG A 82 3.44 3.15 -9.52
N LEU A 83 2.22 3.25 -10.05
CA LEU A 83 1.22 2.19 -9.94
C LEU A 83 1.55 1.02 -10.87
N GLY A 84 1.96 1.29 -12.11
CA GLY A 84 2.26 0.27 -13.10
C GLY A 84 3.55 -0.50 -12.82
N CYS A 85 4.58 0.16 -12.27
CA CYS A 85 5.83 -0.50 -11.86
C CYS A 85 5.84 -0.89 -10.37
N ASN A 86 4.74 -0.66 -9.64
CA ASN A 86 4.62 -0.93 -8.21
C ASN A 86 5.79 -0.36 -7.36
N LEU A 87 6.14 0.90 -7.59
CA LEU A 87 7.30 1.56 -6.97
C LEU A 87 6.95 2.25 -5.65
N ASP A 88 7.92 2.27 -4.74
CA ASP A 88 7.95 3.21 -3.62
C ASP A 88 8.35 4.63 -4.10
N TYR A 89 8.20 5.63 -3.22
CA TYR A 89 8.46 7.03 -3.59
C TYR A 89 9.95 7.36 -3.73
N ASP A 90 10.84 6.59 -3.09
CA ASP A 90 12.28 6.80 -3.17
C ASP A 90 12.79 6.36 -4.55
N LYS A 91 12.39 5.16 -5.00
CA LYS A 91 12.67 4.67 -6.36
C LYS A 91 12.01 5.52 -7.43
N LEU A 92 10.79 5.98 -7.19
CA LEU A 92 10.09 6.86 -8.13
C LEU A 92 10.81 8.21 -8.28
N GLN A 93 11.34 8.77 -7.18
CA GLN A 93 12.18 9.96 -7.24
C GLN A 93 13.43 9.70 -8.09
N ASP A 94 14.17 8.63 -7.80
CA ASP A 94 15.40 8.29 -8.52
C ASP A 94 15.15 8.17 -10.03
N LEU A 95 14.10 7.45 -10.42
CA LEU A 95 13.70 7.35 -11.83
C LEU A 95 13.28 8.70 -12.42
N ALA A 96 12.51 9.51 -11.70
CA ALA A 96 12.11 10.84 -12.19
C ALA A 96 13.31 11.77 -12.41
N GLU A 97 14.38 11.60 -11.62
CA GLU A 97 15.59 12.42 -11.70
C GLU A 97 16.60 11.91 -12.73
N GLN A 98 16.76 10.59 -12.87
CA GLN A 98 17.83 9.99 -13.67
C GLN A 98 17.34 9.31 -14.96
N HIS A 99 16.10 8.81 -15.00
CA HIS A 99 15.61 8.04 -16.15
C HIS A 99 15.23 8.98 -17.30
N ARG A 100 16.13 9.11 -18.27
CA ARG A 100 15.99 10.03 -19.42
C ARG A 100 14.66 9.92 -20.15
N ALA A 101 14.19 8.70 -20.48
CA ALA A 101 12.93 8.55 -21.21
C ALA A 101 11.73 9.06 -20.39
N LEU A 102 11.65 8.74 -19.08
CA LEU A 102 10.63 9.25 -18.17
C LEU A 102 10.65 10.78 -18.10
N ARG A 103 11.84 11.40 -18.00
CA ARG A 103 11.97 12.86 -18.03
C ARG A 103 11.45 13.47 -19.33
N GLN A 104 11.80 12.88 -20.46
CA GLN A 104 11.33 13.34 -21.77
C GLN A 104 9.81 13.17 -21.91
N ILE A 105 9.23 12.07 -21.40
CA ILE A 105 7.78 11.88 -21.36
C ILE A 105 7.10 12.95 -20.50
N MET A 106 7.72 13.37 -19.39
CA MET A 106 7.26 14.49 -18.58
C MET A 106 7.46 15.87 -19.23
N GLY A 107 8.08 15.95 -20.42
CA GLY A 107 8.39 17.20 -21.11
C GLY A 107 9.58 17.96 -20.51
N ILE A 108 10.45 17.25 -19.78
CA ILE A 108 11.62 17.83 -19.11
C ILE A 108 12.85 17.55 -19.95
N GLY A 109 13.59 18.61 -20.24
CA GLY A 109 14.71 18.57 -21.16
C GLY A 109 16.02 18.24 -20.49
N ASP A 110 17.01 17.99 -21.34
CA ASP A 110 18.34 17.58 -20.93
C ASP A 110 19.20 18.79 -20.49
N TRP A 111 18.79 20.03 -20.78
CA TRP A 111 19.58 21.25 -20.48
C TRP A 111 19.15 21.93 -19.17
N GLY A 112 20.05 21.90 -18.18
CA GLY A 112 20.33 23.01 -17.26
C GLY A 112 19.29 23.43 -16.22
N GLN A 113 18.01 23.06 -16.33
CA GLN A 113 17.05 23.26 -15.25
C GLN A 113 16.83 21.97 -14.49
N GLN A 114 17.50 21.86 -13.35
CA GLN A 114 17.23 20.89 -12.30
C GLN A 114 15.79 21.08 -11.81
N THR A 115 14.82 20.54 -12.56
CA THR A 115 13.52 20.22 -12.02
C THR A 115 13.78 19.10 -11.02
N THR A 116 13.93 19.47 -9.74
CA THR A 116 14.15 18.55 -8.64
C THR A 116 12.82 17.93 -8.24
N PHE A 117 12.83 16.60 -8.08
CA PHE A 117 11.67 15.83 -7.72
C PHE A 117 11.83 15.32 -6.30
N GLU A 118 11.69 16.21 -5.31
CA GLU A 118 11.66 15.78 -3.92
C GLU A 118 10.52 14.77 -3.72
N TRP A 119 10.84 13.58 -3.19
CA TRP A 119 9.86 12.50 -3.01
C TRP A 119 8.60 12.95 -2.25
N ARG A 120 8.73 13.88 -1.28
CA ARG A 120 7.59 14.45 -0.53
C ARG A 120 6.64 15.17 -1.45
N ARG A 121 7.18 16.00 -2.35
CA ARG A 121 6.40 16.72 -3.35
C ARG A 121 5.72 15.74 -4.30
N ILE A 122 6.40 14.68 -4.73
CA ILE A 122 5.79 13.66 -5.58
C ILE A 122 4.62 12.99 -4.84
N ARG A 123 4.87 12.48 -3.63
CA ARG A 123 3.85 11.84 -2.80
C ARG A 123 2.65 12.75 -2.57
N ASP A 124 2.87 13.96 -2.09
CA ASP A 124 1.79 14.87 -1.72
C ASP A 124 0.95 15.33 -2.92
N ASN A 125 1.44 15.16 -4.16
CA ASN A 125 0.66 15.41 -5.37
C ASN A 125 -0.02 14.14 -5.90
N VAL A 126 0.67 13.00 -5.90
CA VAL A 126 0.13 11.73 -6.37
C VAL A 126 -1.00 11.24 -5.46
N THR A 127 -0.90 11.44 -4.15
CA THR A 127 -1.94 11.04 -3.18
C THR A 127 -3.21 11.89 -3.23
N LEU A 128 -3.21 12.99 -3.97
CA LEU A 128 -4.43 13.79 -4.20
C LEU A 128 -5.37 13.12 -5.20
N ILE A 129 -4.86 12.24 -6.06
CA ILE A 129 -5.68 11.52 -7.04
C ILE A 129 -6.53 10.49 -6.30
N ARG A 130 -7.84 10.58 -6.44
CA ARG A 130 -8.76 9.67 -5.78
C ARG A 130 -8.90 8.36 -6.54
N GLN A 131 -9.38 7.35 -5.82
CA GLN A 131 -9.64 6.03 -6.38
C GLN A 131 -10.65 6.09 -7.54
N GLU A 132 -11.67 6.93 -7.46
CA GLU A 132 -12.66 7.10 -8.52
C GLU A 132 -12.03 7.67 -9.81
N THR A 133 -11.08 8.60 -9.68
CA THR A 133 -10.35 9.15 -10.82
C THR A 133 -9.41 8.11 -11.42
N ILE A 134 -8.74 7.29 -10.61
CA ILE A 134 -7.91 6.18 -11.11
C ILE A 134 -8.78 5.18 -11.89
N GLN A 135 -9.96 4.82 -11.37
CA GLN A 135 -10.90 3.94 -12.05
C GLN A 135 -11.38 4.52 -13.38
N LEU A 136 -11.74 5.81 -13.40
CA LEU A 136 -12.11 6.51 -14.62
C LEU A 136 -10.98 6.48 -15.65
N ILE A 137 -9.75 6.80 -15.24
CA ILE A 137 -8.58 6.77 -16.13
C ILE A 137 -8.39 5.36 -16.70
N ASN A 138 -8.50 4.32 -15.87
CA ASN A 138 -8.39 2.93 -16.32
C ASN A 138 -9.45 2.60 -17.39
N GLN A 139 -10.72 2.94 -17.14
CA GLN A 139 -11.79 2.72 -18.12
C GLN A 139 -11.53 3.43 -19.45
N LEU A 140 -11.01 4.66 -19.41
CA LEU A 140 -10.67 5.40 -20.62
C LEU A 140 -9.51 4.78 -21.39
N ILE A 141 -8.49 4.30 -20.70
CA ILE A 141 -7.33 3.63 -21.31
C ILE A 141 -7.75 2.29 -21.93
N VAL A 142 -8.57 1.51 -21.24
CA VAL A 142 -9.10 0.23 -21.75
C VAL A 142 -9.95 0.46 -22.99
N ALA A 143 -10.83 1.45 -22.97
CA ALA A 143 -11.66 1.80 -24.13
C ALA A 143 -10.82 2.22 -25.34
N GLU A 144 -9.75 3.00 -25.12
CA GLU A 144 -8.78 3.35 -26.16
C GLU A 144 -8.03 2.10 -26.67
N GLY A 145 -7.62 1.21 -25.76
CA GLY A 145 -6.95 -0.04 -26.10
C GLY A 145 -7.80 -0.94 -27.00
N HIS A 146 -9.10 -1.05 -26.73
CA HIS A 146 -10.04 -1.80 -27.58
C HIS A 146 -10.18 -1.19 -28.98
N GLN A 147 -10.02 0.12 -29.14
CA GLN A 147 -10.03 0.74 -30.48
C GLN A 147 -8.76 0.43 -31.27
N LEU A 148 -7.61 0.34 -30.60
CA LEU A 148 -6.32 0.05 -31.24
C LEU A 148 -6.18 -1.41 -31.62
N VAL A 149 -6.63 -2.31 -30.75
CA VAL A 149 -6.55 -3.76 -30.96
C VAL A 149 -7.92 -4.36 -30.60
N PRO A 150 -8.87 -4.38 -31.56
CA PRO A 150 -10.22 -4.89 -31.32
C PRO A 150 -10.27 -6.35 -30.88
N GLU A 151 -9.27 -7.16 -31.28
CA GLU A 151 -9.15 -8.59 -30.93
C GLU A 151 -8.38 -8.86 -29.62
N ALA A 152 -7.87 -7.80 -28.97
CA ALA A 152 -7.20 -7.94 -27.67
C ALA A 152 -8.07 -8.59 -26.59
N PRO A 153 -9.39 -8.30 -26.48
CA PRO A 153 -10.25 -8.97 -25.50
C PRO A 153 -10.25 -10.49 -25.63
N ASP A 154 -10.13 -11.02 -26.85
CA ASP A 154 -10.13 -12.46 -27.13
C ASP A 154 -8.76 -13.11 -26.85
N THR A 155 -7.69 -12.32 -26.92
CA THR A 155 -6.31 -12.78 -26.75
C THR A 155 -5.81 -12.65 -25.31
N VAL A 156 -6.49 -11.86 -24.47
CA VAL A 156 -6.17 -11.77 -23.04
C VAL A 156 -6.72 -13.01 -22.35
N ARG A 157 -5.86 -14.02 -22.23
CA ARG A 157 -6.01 -15.04 -21.19
C ARG A 157 -6.04 -14.31 -19.84
N ALA A 158 -7.23 -14.20 -19.26
CA ALA A 158 -7.48 -13.52 -18.01
C ALA A 158 -6.92 -14.33 -16.83
N ASP A 159 -5.60 -14.52 -16.75
CA ASP A 159 -4.95 -15.09 -15.57
C ASP A 159 -4.83 -14.05 -14.43
N SER A 160 -5.58 -12.94 -14.47
CA SER A 160 -5.55 -11.88 -13.46
C SER A 160 -6.89 -11.25 -13.08
N PHE A 161 -8.02 -11.82 -13.52
CA PHE A 161 -9.29 -11.60 -12.84
C PHE A 161 -9.69 -12.90 -12.16
N VAL A 162 -10.11 -12.79 -10.91
CA VAL A 162 -10.84 -13.84 -10.20
C VAL A 162 -12.05 -14.15 -11.07
N VAL A 163 -11.92 -15.16 -11.92
CA VAL A 163 -13.07 -15.86 -12.47
C VAL A 163 -13.92 -16.20 -11.26
N GLU A 164 -15.25 -16.19 -11.40
CA GLU A 164 -16.07 -17.10 -10.60
C GLU A 164 -15.70 -18.54 -10.99
N THR A 165 -14.41 -18.91 -10.86
CA THR A 165 -14.01 -20.26 -10.64
C THR A 165 -14.85 -20.62 -9.43
N ASN A 166 -15.71 -21.61 -9.58
CA ASN A 166 -16.27 -22.32 -8.46
C ASN A 166 -15.07 -22.62 -7.55
N ILE A 167 -14.85 -21.78 -6.52
CA ILE A 167 -13.56 -21.71 -5.85
C ILE A 167 -13.42 -23.10 -5.27
N HIS A 168 -12.59 -23.92 -5.88
CA HIS A 168 -12.25 -25.21 -5.35
C HIS A 168 -11.31 -24.92 -4.20
N TYR A 169 -11.95 -24.58 -3.10
CA TYR A 169 -11.50 -24.40 -1.75
C TYR A 169 -10.01 -24.73 -1.55
N PRO A 170 -9.12 -23.73 -1.64
CA PRO A 170 -7.87 -23.73 -0.94
C PRO A 170 -7.97 -22.60 0.10
N THR A 171 -8.72 -22.83 1.17
CA THR A 171 -8.64 -21.92 2.32
C THR A 171 -7.32 -22.20 2.99
N GLU A 172 -6.29 -21.41 2.73
CA GLU A 172 -4.97 -21.58 3.34
C GLU A 172 -5.07 -21.51 4.88
N SER A 173 -5.32 -22.65 5.52
CA SER A 173 -5.27 -22.90 6.97
C SER A 173 -3.94 -22.46 7.55
N SER A 174 -2.89 -22.55 6.74
CA SER A 174 -1.55 -22.02 6.95
C SER A 174 -1.57 -20.49 7.19
N LEU A 175 -2.25 -19.74 6.33
CA LEU A 175 -2.38 -18.29 6.40
C LEU A 175 -3.20 -17.85 7.61
N ILE A 176 -4.32 -18.51 7.88
CA ILE A 176 -5.14 -18.25 9.07
C ILE A 176 -4.32 -18.47 10.35
N ARG A 177 -3.55 -19.57 10.41
CA ARG A 177 -2.66 -19.87 11.53
C ARG A 177 -1.59 -18.80 11.72
N ASP A 178 -0.97 -18.33 10.64
CA ASP A 178 0.11 -17.35 10.74
C ASP A 178 -0.42 -15.95 11.09
N GLY A 179 -1.59 -15.57 10.59
CA GLY A 179 -2.32 -14.38 11.05
C GLY A 179 -2.66 -14.46 12.55
N LEU A 180 -3.21 -15.58 13.01
CA LEU A 180 -3.50 -15.81 14.43
C LEU A 180 -2.28 -15.71 15.33
N ARG A 181 -1.12 -16.22 14.88
CA ARG A 181 0.14 -16.08 15.62
C ARG A 181 0.44 -14.61 15.90
N LYS A 182 0.33 -13.76 14.88
CA LYS A 182 0.63 -12.33 15.00
C LYS A 182 -0.38 -11.60 15.89
N VAL A 183 -1.67 -11.89 15.75
CA VAL A 183 -2.71 -11.31 16.61
C VAL A 183 -2.48 -11.69 18.08
N LEU A 184 -2.15 -12.96 18.37
CA LEU A 184 -1.85 -13.41 19.72
C LEU A 184 -0.59 -12.75 20.30
N GLU A 185 0.50 -12.67 19.53
CA GLU A 185 1.75 -12.00 19.94
C GLU A 185 1.51 -10.52 20.30
N LEU A 186 0.82 -9.78 19.43
CA LEU A 186 0.50 -8.37 19.65
C LEU A 186 -0.44 -8.19 20.85
N SER A 187 -1.42 -9.07 21.00
CA SER A 187 -2.38 -8.99 22.11
C SER A 187 -1.73 -9.25 23.47
N VAL A 188 -0.75 -10.16 23.55
CA VAL A 188 0.03 -10.39 24.78
C VAL A 188 0.88 -9.17 25.13
N ALA A 189 1.59 -8.62 24.15
CA ALA A 189 2.39 -7.41 24.35
C ALA A 189 1.52 -6.23 24.81
N LEU A 190 0.36 -6.05 24.18
CA LEU A 190 -0.58 -5.00 24.53
C LEU A 190 -1.20 -5.22 25.92
N ALA A 191 -1.54 -6.45 26.28
CA ALA A 191 -2.10 -6.78 27.58
C ALA A 191 -1.11 -6.52 28.73
N ALA A 192 0.20 -6.73 28.50
CA ALA A 192 1.24 -6.38 29.45
C ALA A 192 1.32 -4.87 29.72
N VAL A 193 1.09 -4.05 28.68
CA VAL A 193 1.09 -2.57 28.80
C VAL A 193 -0.18 -2.06 29.51
N VAL A 194 -1.34 -2.66 29.24
CA VAL A 194 -2.64 -2.22 29.79
C VAL A 194 -2.92 -2.85 31.17
N GLY A 195 -2.08 -3.79 31.65
CA GLY A 195 -2.25 -4.46 32.94
C GLY A 195 -3.44 -5.43 32.98
N MET A 196 -3.97 -5.84 31.82
CA MET A 196 -5.12 -6.74 31.74
C MET A 196 -4.70 -8.21 31.78
N SER A 197 -5.33 -8.97 32.67
CA SER A 197 -5.24 -10.43 32.66
C SER A 197 -6.29 -11.03 31.69
N GLY A 198 -5.91 -12.08 30.96
CA GLY A 198 -6.78 -12.73 29.95
C GLY A 198 -6.01 -13.44 28.84
N TRP A 199 -4.77 -13.03 28.58
CA TRP A 199 -3.94 -13.57 27.50
C TRP A 199 -2.90 -14.61 27.95
N ARG A 200 -2.97 -15.06 29.21
CA ARG A 200 -2.03 -16.07 29.76
C ARG A 200 -2.09 -17.40 29.00
N GLN A 201 -3.25 -17.75 28.44
CA GLN A 201 -3.45 -18.98 27.66
C GLN A 201 -3.15 -18.85 26.16
N HIS A 202 -2.57 -17.73 25.68
CA HIS A 202 -2.28 -17.53 24.25
C HIS A 202 -1.49 -18.70 23.61
N LYS A 203 -0.54 -19.30 24.35
CA LYS A 203 0.23 -20.47 23.89
C LYS A 203 -0.67 -21.69 23.64
N HIS A 204 -1.69 -21.89 24.47
CA HIS A 204 -2.66 -22.97 24.31
C HIS A 204 -3.58 -22.73 23.11
N LEU A 205 -4.09 -21.50 22.97
CA LEU A 205 -4.92 -21.09 21.82
C LEU A 205 -4.15 -21.27 20.50
N TYR A 206 -2.88 -20.88 20.46
CA TYR A 206 -2.04 -21.08 19.28
C TYR A 206 -1.78 -22.56 18.96
N LYS A 207 -1.54 -23.40 19.99
CA LYS A 207 -1.42 -24.86 19.80
C LYS A 207 -2.71 -25.47 19.22
N LYS A 208 -3.88 -25.02 19.67
CA LYS A 208 -5.18 -25.46 19.14
C LYS A 208 -5.35 -25.07 17.67
N ALA A 209 -5.06 -23.82 17.31
CA ALA A 209 -5.08 -23.36 15.92
C ALA A 209 -4.13 -24.16 15.02
N LYS A 210 -2.91 -24.43 15.50
CA LYS A 210 -1.91 -25.24 14.78
C LYS A 210 -2.36 -26.68 14.57
N ALA A 211 -3.03 -27.29 15.55
CA ALA A 211 -3.56 -28.64 15.44
C ALA A 211 -4.69 -28.72 14.41
N LEU A 212 -5.61 -27.74 14.42
CA LEU A 212 -6.70 -27.63 13.45
C LEU A 212 -6.18 -27.44 12.02
N ALA A 213 -5.24 -26.52 11.82
CA ALA A 213 -4.60 -26.31 10.52
C ALA A 213 -3.94 -27.61 10.00
N ARG A 214 -3.17 -28.31 10.84
CA ARG A 214 -2.55 -29.59 10.44
C ARG A 214 -3.56 -30.72 10.16
N ARG A 215 -4.74 -30.68 10.79
CA ARG A 215 -5.82 -31.65 10.54
C ARG A 215 -6.44 -31.38 9.17
N ILE A 216 -6.67 -30.10 8.87
CA ILE A 216 -7.12 -29.62 7.56
C ILE A 216 -6.14 -30.03 6.46
N ASP A 217 -4.85 -29.73 6.63
CA ASP A 217 -3.81 -30.03 5.62
C ASP A 217 -3.76 -31.53 5.31
N ARG A 218 -3.92 -32.38 6.33
CA ARG A 218 -3.96 -33.85 6.19
C ARG A 218 -5.21 -34.37 5.47
N ILE A 219 -6.35 -33.71 5.62
CA ILE A 219 -7.58 -34.08 4.91
C ILE A 219 -7.47 -33.62 3.45
N ALA A 220 -6.96 -32.40 3.23
CA ALA A 220 -6.77 -31.82 1.91
C ALA A 220 -5.76 -32.61 1.06
N SER A 221 -4.67 -33.10 1.66
CA SER A 221 -3.63 -33.84 0.92
C SER A 221 -4.06 -35.22 0.40
N ARG A 222 -5.09 -35.83 1.00
CA ARG A 222 -5.52 -37.20 0.67
C ARG A 222 -6.53 -37.29 -0.47
N LYS A 223 -7.10 -36.17 -0.94
CA LYS A 223 -8.03 -36.01 -2.09
C LYS A 223 -9.00 -37.18 -2.36
N GLY A 224 -9.54 -37.81 -1.32
CA GLY A 224 -10.47 -38.94 -1.45
C GLY A 224 -11.92 -38.53 -1.69
N SER A 225 -12.78 -39.48 -2.05
CA SER A 225 -14.24 -39.31 -2.08
C SER A 225 -14.76 -38.66 -0.78
N GLY A 226 -15.56 -37.59 -0.89
CA GLY A 226 -16.14 -36.86 0.24
C GLY A 226 -15.19 -35.97 1.05
N TYR A 227 -13.97 -35.68 0.58
CA TYR A 227 -13.01 -34.85 1.35
C TYR A 227 -13.53 -33.44 1.64
N GLN A 228 -14.33 -32.85 0.74
CA GLN A 228 -14.88 -31.51 0.89
C GLN A 228 -15.82 -31.39 2.11
N GLU A 229 -16.67 -32.39 2.36
CA GLU A 229 -17.52 -32.41 3.56
C GLU A 229 -16.69 -32.59 4.83
N ARG A 230 -15.64 -33.42 4.77
CA ARG A 230 -14.73 -33.66 5.90
C ARG A 230 -13.92 -32.42 6.29
N LEU A 231 -13.70 -31.49 5.36
CA LEU A 231 -13.03 -30.21 5.65
C LEU A 231 -13.94 -29.24 6.42
N LYS A 232 -15.25 -29.22 6.15
CA LYS A 232 -16.19 -28.24 6.74
C LYS A 232 -16.14 -28.17 8.27
N GLY A 233 -16.06 -29.33 8.94
CA GLY A 233 -16.00 -29.40 10.41
C GLY A 233 -14.76 -28.71 11.00
N PRO A 234 -13.53 -29.16 10.67
CA PRO A 234 -12.30 -28.53 11.13
C PRO A 234 -12.18 -27.03 10.81
N TYR A 235 -12.71 -26.57 9.66
CA TYR A 235 -12.72 -25.14 9.36
C TYR A 235 -13.71 -24.34 10.19
N ARG A 236 -14.90 -24.87 10.46
CA ARG A 236 -15.85 -24.22 11.38
C ARG A 236 -15.24 -24.05 12.77
N GLU A 237 -14.52 -25.06 13.26
CA GLU A 237 -13.78 -24.96 14.51
C GLU A 237 -12.64 -23.93 14.46
N LEU A 238 -11.89 -23.89 13.36
CA LEU A 238 -10.80 -22.92 13.17
C LEU A 238 -11.32 -21.48 13.11
N LEU A 239 -12.40 -21.24 12.36
CA LEU A 239 -13.04 -19.92 12.23
C LEU A 239 -13.64 -19.46 13.56
N GLY A 240 -14.32 -20.33 14.30
CA GLY A 240 -14.82 -19.99 15.65
C GLY A 240 -13.69 -19.64 16.63
N LEU A 241 -12.53 -20.29 16.50
CA LEU A 241 -11.33 -19.93 17.27
C LEU A 241 -10.79 -18.56 16.84
N VAL A 242 -10.81 -18.25 15.54
CA VAL A 242 -10.41 -16.94 15.02
C VAL A 242 -11.29 -15.84 15.59
N GLU A 243 -12.62 -15.99 15.49
CA GLU A 243 -13.59 -15.02 16.00
C GLU A 243 -13.39 -14.75 17.50
N THR A 244 -13.17 -15.79 18.29
CA THR A 244 -12.93 -15.67 19.73
C THR A 244 -11.66 -14.86 20.02
N ILE A 245 -10.57 -15.14 19.30
CA ILE A 245 -9.28 -14.46 19.48
C ILE A 245 -9.38 -13.00 19.03
N THR A 246 -9.97 -12.73 17.87
CA THR A 246 -10.09 -11.36 17.35
C THR A 246 -11.05 -10.52 18.18
N ALA A 247 -12.15 -11.09 18.68
CA ALA A 247 -13.05 -10.41 19.60
C ALA A 247 -12.35 -10.04 20.92
N GLY A 248 -11.51 -10.93 21.45
CA GLY A 248 -10.66 -10.63 22.60
C GLY A 248 -9.67 -9.50 22.31
N ALA A 249 -9.02 -9.54 21.15
CA ALA A 249 -8.04 -8.53 20.74
C ALA A 249 -8.69 -7.13 20.56
N GLU A 250 -9.89 -7.08 19.98
CA GLU A 250 -10.65 -5.82 19.84
C GLU A 250 -11.09 -5.25 21.20
N LYS A 251 -11.51 -6.09 22.15
CA LYS A 251 -11.79 -5.62 23.53
C LYS A 251 -10.55 -4.99 24.17
N LEU A 252 -9.40 -5.62 23.99
CA LEU A 252 -8.12 -5.09 24.48
C LEU A 252 -7.76 -3.75 23.82
N ARG A 253 -7.99 -3.63 22.51
CA ARG A 253 -7.78 -2.39 21.75
C ARG A 253 -8.68 -1.25 22.23
N LYS A 254 -9.96 -1.52 22.52
CA LYS A 254 -10.93 -0.55 23.03
C LYS A 254 -10.57 -0.05 24.43
N ASN A 255 -10.21 -0.95 25.35
CA ASN A 255 -9.82 -0.57 26.71
C ASN A 255 -8.56 0.32 26.74
N ARG A 256 -7.64 0.16 25.78
CA ARG A 256 -6.51 1.09 25.60
C ARG A 256 -6.98 2.51 25.24
N ALA A 257 -8.00 2.64 24.39
CA ALA A 257 -8.52 3.95 23.99
C ALA A 257 -9.13 4.70 25.18
N GLU A 258 -9.79 4.00 26.10
CA GLU A 258 -10.33 4.56 27.34
C GLU A 258 -9.23 4.94 28.33
N PHE A 259 -8.16 4.14 28.45
CA PHE A 259 -6.98 4.46 29.26
C PHE A 259 -6.23 5.72 28.78
N HIS A 260 -6.19 5.95 27.47
CA HIS A 260 -5.62 7.19 26.90
C HIS A 260 -6.60 8.38 26.95
N GLY A 261 -7.91 8.15 27.08
CA GLY A 261 -8.94 9.19 27.21
C GLY A 261 -9.01 9.85 28.59
N HIS A 262 -8.63 9.13 29.66
CA HIS A 262 -8.66 9.64 31.04
C HIS A 262 -7.29 10.02 31.64
N GLY A 263 -6.24 10.05 30.82
CA GLY A 263 -4.84 10.19 31.25
C GLY A 263 -4.19 11.57 31.11
N ARG A 264 -4.87 12.69 31.37
CA ARG A 264 -4.17 13.96 31.75
C ARG A 264 -3.96 13.98 33.26
N ARG A 265 -3.06 13.12 33.75
CA ARG A 265 -2.32 13.23 35.02
C ARG A 265 -1.38 12.02 35.10
N GLY A 266 -0.19 12.17 34.55
CA GLY A 266 0.87 11.17 34.71
C GLY A 266 1.30 11.06 36.17
N PRO A 267 1.71 9.88 36.66
CA PRO A 267 2.34 9.77 37.97
C PRO A 267 3.67 10.51 37.95
N ARG A 268 3.88 11.44 38.90
CA ARG A 268 5.19 12.03 39.16
C ARG A 268 6.14 10.90 39.58
N LEU A 269 7.12 10.58 38.73
CA LEU A 269 8.28 9.80 39.13
C LEU A 269 9.00 10.58 40.24
N GLY A 270 8.97 10.01 41.46
CA GLY A 270 9.70 10.51 42.61
C GLY A 270 11.21 10.48 42.35
N ARG A 271 11.89 11.58 42.69
CA ARG A 271 13.36 11.69 42.64
C ARG A 271 14.00 10.62 43.56
N PRO A 272 15.12 10.00 43.16
CA PRO A 272 15.92 9.21 44.08
C PRO A 272 16.66 10.15 45.05
N THR A 273 16.36 10.02 46.34
CA THR A 273 17.14 10.59 47.44
C THR A 273 18.48 9.89 47.54
N GLN A 274 19.57 10.66 47.42
CA GLN A 274 20.91 10.24 47.81
C GLN A 274 20.94 10.03 49.33
N SER A 275 21.29 8.83 49.79
CA SER A 275 21.60 8.56 51.20
C SER A 275 23.08 8.21 51.32
N LEU A 276 23.84 9.13 51.90
CA LEU A 276 25.20 8.95 52.40
C LEU A 276 25.21 7.91 53.55
N PRO A 277 26.24 7.05 53.67
CA PRO A 277 26.34 6.12 54.79
C PRO A 277 26.87 6.81 56.05
N GLY A 278 26.00 6.96 57.05
CA GLY A 278 26.40 7.28 58.42
C GLY A 278 27.03 6.06 59.08
N LYS A 279 28.34 6.14 59.35
CA LYS A 279 29.05 5.24 60.27
C LYS A 279 28.53 5.47 61.69
N ASN A 280 27.98 4.43 62.31
CA ASN A 280 27.71 4.42 63.75
C ASN A 280 28.87 3.71 64.48
N PRO A 281 29.45 4.29 65.55
CA PRO A 281 30.46 3.65 66.37
C PRO A 281 29.82 2.82 67.50
N ALA A 282 30.68 2.08 68.23
CA ALA A 282 30.43 1.30 69.45
C ALA A 282 29.93 -0.15 69.24
N ARG A 283 30.41 -1.20 69.92
CA ARG A 283 31.60 -1.49 70.74
C ARG A 283 31.39 -2.95 71.24
N PHE A 284 32.51 -3.63 71.55
CA PHE A 284 32.66 -4.81 72.44
C PHE A 284 32.24 -6.22 71.99
N GLY A 285 33.23 -7.12 71.98
CA GLY A 285 33.31 -8.14 73.04
C GLY A 285 33.53 -9.60 72.62
N HIS A 286 34.79 -9.99 72.35
CA HIS A 286 35.57 -11.09 72.97
C HIS A 286 36.70 -11.55 72.05
#